data_AF-A0AAD4R9V4-F1
#
_entry.id   AF-A0AAD4R9V4-F1
#
_cell.length_a   1.000
_cell.length_b   1.000
_cell.length_c   1.000
_cell.angle_alpha   90.00
_cell.angle_beta   90.00
_cell.angle_gamma   90.00
#
_symmetry.space_group_name_H-M   'P 1'
#
loop_
_entity.id
_entity.type
_entity.pdbx_description
1 polymer ?
#
loop_
_entity_poly.entity_id
_entity_poly.type
_entity_poly.pdbx_seq_one_letter_code
_entity_poly.pdbx_strand_id
1 'polypeptide(L)'
;MEAEAFANEVEDSCLKTQLPQSRIRKICKMEPDLSSISSEAVTVITIGAEAFVKLLGKAAFDFTKTENRKTIQMKDIDRCIKKHWMFSILEDALDGWPDNSTKAPGNVPTNGAEIRDIEDA
;
A
#
# COMPACT_ATOMS: atom_id res chain seq x y z
N MET A 1 -39.80 -11.32 -8.72
CA MET A 1 -39.17 -11.10 -10.04
C MET A 1 -38.17 -9.94 -10.01
N GLU A 2 -38.49 -8.76 -9.47
CA GLU A 2 -37.53 -7.61 -9.46
C GLU A 2 -36.39 -7.73 -8.44
N ALA A 3 -36.61 -8.34 -7.26
CA ALA A 3 -35.56 -8.50 -6.25
C ALA A 3 -34.48 -9.54 -6.64
N GLU A 4 -34.87 -10.59 -7.39
CA GLU A 4 -33.96 -11.65 -7.86
C GLU A 4 -33.07 -11.16 -9.00
N ALA A 5 -33.57 -10.26 -9.86
CA ALA A 5 -32.78 -9.65 -10.93
C ALA A 5 -31.70 -8.72 -10.38
N PHE A 6 -32.02 -7.92 -9.34
CA PHE A 6 -31.05 -7.06 -8.67
C PHE A 6 -29.97 -7.86 -7.93
N ALA A 7 -30.35 -8.97 -7.28
CA ALA A 7 -29.39 -9.88 -6.66
C ALA A 7 -28.42 -10.47 -7.70
N ASN A 8 -28.93 -10.96 -8.84
CA ASN A 8 -28.10 -11.53 -9.90
C ASN A 8 -27.17 -10.49 -10.58
N GLU A 9 -27.62 -9.25 -10.78
CA GLU A 9 -26.76 -8.17 -11.33
C GLU A 9 -25.64 -7.77 -10.35
N VAL A 10 -25.95 -7.74 -9.05
CA VAL A 10 -24.95 -7.51 -8.01
C VAL A 10 -23.96 -8.67 -7.97
N GLU A 11 -24.42 -9.90 -8.16
CA GLU A 11 -23.61 -11.11 -8.14
C GLU A 11 -22.59 -11.13 -9.30
N ASP A 12 -23.00 -10.81 -10.52
CA ASP A 12 -22.09 -10.81 -11.70
C ASP A 12 -21.11 -9.63 -11.75
N SER A 13 -21.44 -8.51 -11.11
CA SER A 13 -20.58 -7.32 -11.05
C SER A 13 -19.59 -7.40 -9.89
N CYS A 14 -20.04 -7.85 -8.72
CA CYS A 14 -19.24 -7.96 -7.49
C CYS A 14 -18.16 -9.05 -7.59
N LEU A 15 -18.44 -10.15 -8.31
CA LEU A 15 -17.52 -11.28 -8.43
C LEU A 15 -16.37 -11.05 -9.43
N LYS A 16 -16.37 -9.92 -10.14
CA LYS A 16 -15.27 -9.55 -11.04
C LYS A 16 -14.09 -8.99 -10.26
N THR A 17 -12.99 -9.74 -10.27
CA THR A 17 -11.74 -9.37 -9.61
C THR A 17 -10.69 -8.94 -10.63
N GLN A 18 -9.94 -7.88 -10.33
CA GLN A 18 -8.82 -7.39 -11.13
C GLN A 18 -7.48 -7.95 -10.66
N LEU A 19 -7.37 -8.32 -9.39
CA LEU A 19 -6.16 -8.95 -8.86
C LEU A 19 -6.01 -10.39 -9.40
N PRO A 20 -4.76 -10.83 -9.68
CA PRO A 20 -4.50 -12.15 -10.20
C PRO A 20 -4.76 -13.23 -9.14
N GLN A 21 -5.87 -13.97 -9.30
CA GLN A 21 -6.28 -15.01 -8.35
C GLN A 21 -5.25 -16.12 -8.14
N SER A 22 -4.40 -16.41 -9.15
CA SER A 22 -3.30 -17.37 -9.01
C SER A 22 -2.25 -16.93 -7.99
N ARG A 23 -2.02 -15.62 -7.85
CA ARG A 23 -1.12 -15.05 -6.84
C ARG A 23 -1.77 -15.07 -5.46
N ILE A 24 -3.04 -14.70 -5.37
CA ILE A 24 -3.80 -14.78 -4.12
C ILE A 24 -3.81 -16.21 -3.57
N ARG A 25 -4.09 -17.20 -4.43
CA ARG A 25 -4.03 -18.62 -4.04
C ARG A 25 -2.66 -19.05 -3.51
N LYS A 26 -1.58 -18.58 -4.13
CA LYS A 26 -0.21 -18.85 -3.65
C LYS A 26 0.03 -18.24 -2.28
N ILE A 27 -0.44 -17.01 -2.06
CA ILE A 27 -0.34 -16.32 -0.76
C ILE A 27 -1.11 -17.10 0.31
N CYS A 28 -2.35 -17.50 0.05
CA CYS A 28 -3.14 -18.29 1.01
C CYS A 28 -2.43 -19.60 1.40
N LYS A 29 -1.80 -20.27 0.44
CA LYS A 29 -1.06 -21.53 0.66
C LYS A 29 0.30 -21.37 1.36
N MET A 30 0.71 -20.15 1.69
CA MET A 30 1.87 -19.96 2.56
C MET A 30 1.56 -20.37 4.02
N GLU A 31 0.27 -20.44 4.38
CA GLU A 31 -0.17 -20.95 5.67
C GLU A 31 0.11 -22.47 5.78
N PRO A 32 0.91 -22.91 6.77
CA PRO A 32 1.38 -24.30 6.86
C PRO A 32 0.24 -25.31 7.03
N ASP A 33 -0.87 -24.89 7.65
CA ASP A 33 -2.04 -25.76 7.91
C ASP A 33 -3.07 -25.75 6.78
N LEU A 34 -2.87 -24.96 5.71
CA LEU A 34 -3.82 -24.88 4.60
C LEU A 34 -3.46 -25.83 3.45
N SER A 35 -4.04 -27.04 3.48
CA SER A 35 -3.82 -28.06 2.44
C SER A 35 -4.43 -27.69 1.06
N SER A 36 -5.65 -27.16 1.06
CA SER A 36 -6.39 -26.84 -0.15
C SER A 36 -7.32 -25.65 0.08
N ILE A 37 -7.68 -24.95 -0.99
CA ILE A 37 -8.56 -23.78 -0.96
C ILE A 37 -9.45 -23.79 -2.20
N SER A 38 -10.76 -23.62 -2.02
CA SER A 38 -11.73 -23.61 -3.12
C SER A 38 -11.55 -22.38 -4.02
N SER A 39 -12.11 -22.41 -5.24
CA SER A 39 -12.05 -21.25 -6.13
C SER A 39 -12.86 -20.07 -5.60
N GLU A 40 -14.04 -20.34 -5.04
CA GLU A 40 -14.93 -19.34 -4.46
C GLU A 40 -14.28 -18.61 -3.29
N ALA A 41 -13.59 -19.35 -2.39
CA ALA A 41 -12.85 -18.74 -1.28
C ALA A 41 -11.74 -17.81 -1.79
N VAL A 42 -11.00 -18.20 -2.83
CA VAL A 42 -10.00 -17.33 -3.46
C VAL A 42 -10.66 -16.08 -4.04
N THR A 43 -11.80 -16.19 -4.72
CA THR A 43 -12.54 -15.04 -5.25
C THR A 43 -12.93 -14.07 -4.13
N VAL A 44 -13.53 -14.56 -3.03
CA VAL A 44 -13.93 -13.71 -1.89
C VAL A 44 -12.73 -13.01 -1.25
N ILE A 45 -11.63 -13.73 -1.02
CA ILE A 45 -10.39 -13.14 -0.50
C ILE A 45 -9.86 -12.07 -1.46
N THR A 46 -9.96 -12.31 -2.77
CA THR A 46 -9.51 -11.36 -3.79
C THR A 46 -10.33 -10.06 -3.73
N ILE A 47 -11.67 -10.16 -3.64
CA ILE A 47 -12.56 -9.01 -3.48
C ILE A 47 -12.25 -8.28 -2.17
N GLY A 48 -12.07 -9.02 -1.07
CA GLY A 48 -11.69 -8.47 0.23
C GLY A 48 -10.37 -7.70 0.19
N ALA A 49 -9.35 -8.25 -0.48
CA ALA A 49 -8.05 -7.60 -0.66
C ALA A 49 -8.17 -6.29 -1.47
N GLU A 50 -8.96 -6.28 -2.55
CA GLU A 50 -9.20 -5.07 -3.32
C GLU A 50 -9.93 -4.00 -2.52
N ALA A 51 -10.96 -4.40 -1.76
CA ALA A 51 -11.69 -3.50 -0.88
C ALA A 51 -10.79 -2.95 0.23
N PHE A 52 -9.93 -3.80 0.81
CA PHE A 52 -8.97 -3.42 1.84
C PHE A 52 -7.98 -2.37 1.35
N VAL A 53 -7.38 -2.55 0.17
CA VAL A 53 -6.44 -1.58 -0.43
C VAL A 53 -7.13 -0.23 -0.69
N LYS A 54 -8.35 -0.25 -1.24
CA LYS A 54 -9.15 0.98 -1.45
C LYS A 54 -9.44 1.70 -0.13
N LEU A 55 -9.82 0.94 0.90
CA LEU A 55 -10.15 1.46 2.22
C LEU A 55 -8.92 2.07 2.90
N LEU A 56 -7.78 1.37 2.89
CA LEU A 56 -6.52 1.85 3.43
C LEU A 56 -6.07 3.14 2.73
N GLY A 57 -6.12 3.17 1.40
CA GLY A 57 -5.75 4.36 0.62
C GLY A 57 -6.61 5.58 0.96
N LYS A 58 -7.93 5.38 1.12
CA LYS A 58 -8.84 6.46 1.54
C LYS A 58 -8.54 6.94 2.95
N ALA A 59 -8.36 6.04 3.90
CA ALA A 59 -8.09 6.38 5.30
C ALA A 59 -6.72 7.07 5.46
N ALA A 60 -5.67 6.59 4.77
CA ALA A 60 -4.36 7.24 4.75
C ALA A 60 -4.40 8.64 4.10
N PHE A 61 -5.29 8.84 3.12
CA PHE A 61 -5.47 10.15 2.50
C PHE A 61 -6.03 11.21 3.46
N ASP A 62 -6.82 10.82 4.46
CA ASP A 62 -7.32 11.77 5.47
C ASP A 62 -6.15 12.42 6.24
N PHE A 63 -5.13 11.64 6.61
CA PHE A 63 -3.89 12.17 7.22
C PHE A 63 -3.08 13.02 6.25
N THR A 64 -3.03 12.63 4.98
CA THR A 64 -2.37 13.42 3.93
C THR A 64 -3.01 14.81 3.79
N LYS A 65 -4.35 14.85 3.78
CA LYS A 65 -5.15 16.08 3.68
C LYS A 65 -4.97 16.99 4.90
N THR A 66 -4.82 16.43 6.10
CA THR A 66 -4.58 17.23 7.32
C THR A 66 -3.31 18.07 7.24
N GLU A 67 -2.33 17.64 6.44
CA GLU A 67 -1.08 18.37 6.19
C GLU A 67 -1.11 19.19 4.89
N ASN A 68 -2.28 19.41 4.29
CA ASN A 68 -2.44 20.11 2.99
C ASN A 68 -1.64 19.49 1.83
N ARG A 69 -1.31 18.20 1.91
CA ARG A 69 -0.65 17.47 0.84
C ARG A 69 -1.69 16.78 -0.05
N LYS A 70 -1.27 16.45 -1.28
CA LYS A 70 -2.07 15.68 -2.26
C LYS A 70 -1.47 14.30 -2.57
N THR A 71 -0.27 14.04 -2.06
CA THR A 71 0.48 12.80 -2.26
C THR A 71 0.60 12.08 -0.93
N ILE A 72 0.09 10.85 -0.87
CA ILE A 72 0.23 9.97 0.29
C ILE A 72 1.70 9.61 0.47
N GLN A 73 2.21 9.76 1.69
CA GLN A 73 3.57 9.37 2.08
C GLN A 73 3.50 8.20 3.08
N MET A 74 4.62 7.52 3.30
CA MET A 74 4.66 6.36 4.21
C MET A 74 4.16 6.71 5.62
N LYS A 75 4.58 7.87 6.14
CA LYS A 75 4.12 8.39 7.44
C LYS A 75 2.61 8.56 7.58
N ASP A 76 1.86 8.68 6.47
CA ASP A 76 0.41 8.78 6.50
C ASP A 76 -0.23 7.42 6.73
N ILE A 77 0.34 6.39 6.09
CA ILE A 77 -0.06 4.99 6.28
C ILE A 77 0.26 4.56 7.70
N ASP A 78 1.43 4.89 8.23
CA ASP A 78 1.83 4.57 9.61
C ASP A 78 0.88 5.18 10.64
N ARG A 79 0.48 6.43 10.44
CA ARG A 79 -0.50 7.11 11.30
C ARG A 79 -1.88 6.47 11.18
N CYS A 80 -2.26 6.06 9.98
CA CYS A 80 -3.52 5.36 9.73
C CYS A 80 -3.58 4.02 10.47
N ILE A 81 -2.51 3.22 10.39
CA ILE A 81 -2.39 1.94 11.10
C ILE A 81 -2.52 2.15 12.61
N LYS A 82 -1.75 3.09 13.18
CA LYS A 82 -1.78 3.41 14.62
C LYS A 82 -3.13 3.96 15.09
N LYS A 83 -3.91 4.59 14.20
CA LYS A 83 -5.19 5.22 14.56
C LYS A 83 -6.37 4.26 14.49
N HIS A 84 -6.38 3.33 13.54
CA HIS A 84 -7.53 2.48 13.27
C HIS A 84 -7.17 1.01 13.48
N TRP A 85 -7.78 0.39 14.49
CA TRP A 85 -7.57 -1.00 14.85
C TRP A 85 -7.73 -1.98 13.68
N MET A 86 -8.61 -1.70 12.72
CA MET A 86 -8.84 -2.53 11.54
C MET A 86 -7.58 -2.71 10.67
N PHE A 87 -6.63 -1.76 10.73
CA PHE A 87 -5.37 -1.82 10.01
C PHE A 87 -4.21 -2.36 10.86
N SER A 88 -4.44 -2.75 12.13
CA SER A 88 -3.40 -3.31 13.02
C SER A 88 -2.76 -4.59 12.47
N ILE A 89 -3.44 -5.31 11.57
CA ILE A 89 -2.86 -6.43 10.81
C ILE A 89 -1.60 -6.05 10.02
N LEU A 90 -1.37 -4.76 9.79
CA LEU A 90 -0.19 -4.22 9.10
C LEU A 90 0.89 -3.69 10.05
N GLU A 91 0.70 -3.77 11.37
CA GLU A 91 1.76 -3.44 12.34
C GLU A 91 2.99 -4.32 12.10
N ASP A 92 4.17 -3.70 12.15
CA ASP A 92 5.49 -4.29 11.87
C ASP A 92 5.69 -4.86 10.44
N ALA A 93 4.63 -4.94 9.63
CA ALA A 93 4.70 -5.46 8.26
C ALA A 93 5.39 -4.51 7.27
N LEU A 94 5.53 -3.22 7.62
CA LEU A 94 6.04 -2.17 6.74
C LEU A 94 7.44 -1.65 7.10
N ASP A 95 8.04 -2.12 8.19
CA ASP A 95 9.32 -1.61 8.72
C ASP A 95 10.51 -1.73 7.74
N GLY A 96 10.43 -2.67 6.79
CA GLY A 96 11.45 -2.90 5.76
C GLY A 96 11.15 -2.25 4.41
N TRP A 97 10.10 -1.44 4.28
CA TRP A 97 9.72 -0.86 2.99
C TRP A 97 10.72 0.23 2.56
N PRO A 98 11.20 0.24 1.30
CA PRO A 98 12.15 1.25 0.85
C PRO A 98 11.55 2.66 0.96
N ASP A 99 12.18 3.51 1.79
CA ASP A 99 11.79 4.90 1.91
C ASP A 99 12.17 5.66 0.63
N ASN A 100 11.15 6.11 -0.10
CA ASN A 100 11.29 6.94 -1.29
C ASN A 100 11.76 8.38 -0.97
N SER A 101 11.92 8.74 0.31
CA SER A 101 12.60 9.97 0.75
C SER A 101 14.12 9.94 0.50
N THR A 102 14.72 8.76 0.33
CA THR A 102 16.20 8.60 0.31
C THR A 102 16.84 8.79 -1.08
N LYS A 103 16.13 9.29 -2.09
CA LYS A 103 16.76 9.66 -3.38
C LYS A 103 16.94 11.16 -3.53
N ALA A 104 18.04 11.67 -2.97
CA ALA A 104 18.83 12.75 -3.57
C ALA A 104 20.29 12.69 -3.06
N PRO A 105 21.26 12.20 -3.86
CA PRO A 105 22.65 12.54 -3.65
C PRO A 105 22.99 13.83 -4.42
N GLY A 106 23.29 14.91 -3.69
CA GLY A 106 24.21 15.96 -4.14
C GLY A 106 23.60 17.26 -4.68
N ASN A 107 23.29 18.21 -3.80
CA ASN A 107 23.53 19.62 -4.10
C ASN A 107 24.72 20.06 -3.24
N VAL A 108 25.94 19.89 -3.76
CA VAL A 108 27.14 20.48 -3.14
C VAL A 108 27.07 21.99 -3.43
N PRO A 109 27.05 22.87 -2.41
CA PRO A 109 27.20 24.29 -2.67
C PRO A 109 28.63 24.54 -3.14
N THR A 110 28.79 24.81 -4.44
CA THR A 110 30.02 25.41 -4.98
C THR A 110 30.06 26.86 -4.53
N ASN A 111 30.53 27.11 -3.32
CA ASN A 111 31.04 28.43 -2.95
C ASN A 111 32.45 28.55 -3.50
N GLY A 112 32.65 29.59 -4.32
CA GLY A 112 33.89 29.85 -5.02
C GLY A 112 35.06 30.26 -4.13
N ALA A 113 36.23 30.16 -4.76
CA ALA A 113 37.46 30.91 -4.51
C ALA A 113 38.02 30.91 -3.07
N GLU A 114 39.07 30.11 -2.88
CA GLU A 114 40.32 30.60 -2.28
C GLU A 114 41.48 29.81 -2.89
N ILE A 115 42.11 30.41 -3.91
CA ILE A 115 43.46 30.06 -4.34
C ILE A 115 44.35 30.52 -3.20
N ARG A 116 45.05 29.59 -2.54
CA ARG A 116 46.16 29.95 -1.65
C ARG A 116 47.45 29.73 -2.43
N ASP A 117 48.11 30.85 -2.68
CA ASP A 117 49.46 30.95 -3.19
C ASP A 117 50.39 30.00 -2.43
N ILE A 118 51.19 29.24 -3.19
CA ILE A 118 52.41 28.61 -2.68
C ILE A 118 53.54 29.14 -3.54
N GLU A 119 54.02 30.33 -3.16
CA GLU A 119 55.40 30.76 -3.38
C GLU A 119 56.28 30.21 -2.23
N ASP A 120 57.52 29.92 -2.60
CA ASP A 120 58.74 29.75 -1.78
C ASP A 120 58.87 28.56 -0.81
N ALA A 121 59.60 27.53 -1.29
CA ALA A 121 60.81 26.97 -0.64
C ALA A 121 61.49 25.91 -1.53
#